data_AF-A0A1Q7I2Z8-F1
#
_entry.id   AF-A0A1Q7I2Z8-F1
#
_cell.length_a   1.000
_cell.length_b   1.000
_cell.length_c   1.000
_cell.angle_alpha   90.00
_cell.angle_beta   90.00
_cell.angle_gamma   90.00
#
_symmetry.space_group_name_H-M   'P 1'
#
loop_
_entity.id
_entity.type
_entity.pdbx_description
1 polymer ?
#
loop_
_entity_poly.entity_id
_entity_poly.type
_entity_poly.pdbx_seq_one_letter_code
_entity_poly.pdbx_strand_id
1 'polypeptide(L)'
;MGDVVDIKRYASGRDRKLLTDIVQAAQLAQAYATYDRSYFLSSPDDQRKISERLVEMGQDAGRLSSALRQRTPQIPWAALIEAGAKAGGPEADPKELWTAVKRVVPRVTAELAPLLGESASVFTWTPPPKQKRTSKANPASKRARSRERR
;
A
#
# COMPACT_ATOMS: atom_id res chain seq x y z
N MET A 1 -16.46 -12.52 -18.78
CA MET A 1 -17.27 -11.96 -17.67
C MET A 1 -16.91 -12.72 -16.41
N GLY A 2 -16.09 -12.14 -15.54
CA GLY A 2 -15.87 -12.71 -14.20
C GLY A 2 -16.99 -12.24 -13.29
N ASP A 3 -17.67 -13.18 -12.65
CA ASP A 3 -18.68 -12.90 -11.63
C ASP A 3 -18.12 -11.91 -10.61
N VAL A 4 -18.70 -10.71 -10.54
CA VAL A 4 -18.38 -9.75 -9.48
C VAL A 4 -18.92 -10.39 -8.20
N VAL A 5 -18.01 -10.93 -7.37
CA VAL A 5 -18.37 -11.60 -6.12
C VAL A 5 -19.14 -10.61 -5.26
N ASP A 6 -20.46 -10.79 -5.18
CA ASP A 6 -21.33 -9.97 -4.34
C ASP A 6 -21.03 -10.32 -2.87
N ILE A 7 -20.06 -9.60 -2.29
CA ILE A 7 -19.64 -9.78 -0.90
C ILE A 7 -20.81 -9.55 0.06
N LYS A 8 -21.80 -8.73 -0.31
CA LYS A 8 -22.97 -8.48 0.52
C LYS A 8 -23.78 -9.77 0.72
N ARG A 9 -23.81 -10.69 -0.23
CA ARG A 9 -24.56 -11.95 -0.07
C ARG A 9 -23.85 -13.01 0.77
N TYR A 10 -22.53 -12.90 1.00
CA TYR A 10 -21.72 -13.98 1.60
C TYR A 10 -20.86 -13.57 2.81
N ALA A 11 -20.50 -12.30 2.94
CA ALA A 11 -19.79 -11.82 4.12
C ALA A 11 -20.77 -11.56 5.26
N SER A 12 -20.46 -12.17 6.41
CA SER A 12 -21.15 -11.88 7.67
C SER A 12 -20.99 -10.40 8.03
N GLY A 13 -21.87 -9.87 8.88
CA GLY A 13 -21.73 -8.49 9.37
C GLY A 13 -20.36 -8.22 10.01
N ARG A 14 -19.76 -9.25 10.63
CA ARG A 14 -18.40 -9.21 11.17
C ARG A 14 -17.34 -9.12 10.06
N ASP A 15 -17.43 -9.96 9.03
CA ASP A 15 -16.49 -9.94 7.91
C ASP A 15 -16.52 -8.59 7.20
N ARG A 16 -17.70 -8.00 6.99
CA ARG A 16 -17.81 -6.66 6.38
C ARG A 16 -17.14 -5.59 7.22
N LYS A 17 -17.29 -5.64 8.55
CA LYS A 17 -16.60 -4.72 9.46
C LYS A 17 -15.08 -4.88 9.33
N LEU A 18 -14.57 -6.11 9.39
CA LEU A 18 -13.14 -6.40 9.23
C LEU A 18 -12.60 -5.92 7.87
N LEU A 19 -13.36 -6.11 6.79
CA LEU A 19 -12.96 -5.61 5.47
C LEU A 19 -12.85 -4.08 5.43
N THR A 20 -13.79 -3.37 6.07
CA THR A 20 -13.72 -1.90 6.21
C THR A 20 -12.52 -1.48 7.03
N ASP A 21 -12.28 -2.15 8.17
CA ASP A 21 -11.15 -1.86 9.06
C ASP A 21 -9.80 -2.07 8.32
N ILE A 22 -9.68 -3.16 7.54
CA ILE A 22 -8.51 -3.43 6.67
C ILE A 22 -8.29 -2.30 5.66
N VAL A 23 -9.34 -1.82 5.00
CA VAL A 23 -9.22 -0.75 4.00
C VAL A 23 -8.81 0.57 4.64
N GLN A 24 -9.39 0.90 5.80
CA GLN A 24 -9.03 2.12 6.53
C GLN A 24 -7.56 2.07 6.99
N ALA A 25 -7.12 0.94 7.54
CA ALA A 25 -5.72 0.74 7.93
C ALA A 25 -4.78 0.79 6.72
N ALA A 26 -5.19 0.23 5.58
CA ALA A 26 -4.43 0.30 4.32
C ALA A 26 -4.23 1.74 3.84
N GLN A 27 -5.29 2.55 3.85
CA GLN A 27 -5.23 3.96 3.45
C GLN A 27 -4.31 4.76 4.36
N LEU A 28 -4.39 4.55 5.68
CA LEU A 28 -3.49 5.18 6.65
C LEU A 28 -2.04 4.74 6.46
N ALA A 29 -1.78 3.45 6.24
CA ALA A 29 -0.43 2.95 5.97
C ALA A 29 0.17 3.60 4.71
N GLN A 30 -0.65 3.75 3.66
CA GLN A 30 -0.25 4.49 2.47
C GLN A 30 0.02 5.97 2.79
N ALA A 31 -0.79 6.59 3.66
CA ALA A 31 -0.65 7.99 4.10
C ALA A 31 0.73 8.28 4.68
N TYR A 32 1.19 7.42 5.57
CA TYR A 32 2.51 7.53 6.14
C TYR A 32 3.64 7.23 5.15
N ALA A 33 3.35 6.47 4.08
CA ALA A 33 4.30 6.19 3.01
C ALA A 33 4.29 7.22 1.86
N THR A 34 3.76 8.43 2.06
CA THR A 34 3.76 9.47 1.01
C THR A 34 5.16 9.87 0.59
N TYR A 35 6.06 10.01 1.56
CA TYR A 35 7.41 10.51 1.37
C TYR A 35 8.34 9.47 0.74
N ASP A 36 9.53 9.87 0.32
CA ASP A 36 10.51 8.95 -0.26
C ASP A 36 11.05 7.95 0.78
N ARG A 37 11.52 6.79 0.29
CA ARG A 37 12.03 5.69 1.12
C ARG A 37 13.10 6.15 2.12
N SER A 38 13.97 7.06 1.72
CA SER A 38 15.04 7.58 2.60
C SER A 38 14.49 8.30 3.83
N TYR A 39 13.42 9.09 3.65
CA TYR A 39 12.76 9.79 4.75
C TYR A 39 12.11 8.81 5.73
N PHE A 40 11.41 7.80 5.18
CA PHE A 40 10.82 6.74 5.99
C PHE A 40 11.86 5.97 6.81
N LEU A 41 13.00 5.61 6.21
CA LEU A 41 14.08 4.91 6.92
C LEU A 41 14.71 5.75 8.05
N SER A 42 14.60 7.08 7.97
CA SER A 42 15.07 8.00 9.03
C SER A 42 14.00 8.42 10.04
N SER A 43 12.75 7.95 9.91
CA SER A 43 11.62 8.35 10.74
C SER A 43 11.08 7.16 11.56
N PRO A 44 11.55 6.96 12.81
CA PRO A 44 11.06 5.91 13.69
C PRO A 44 9.56 6.00 13.97
N ASP A 45 9.02 7.22 14.05
CA ASP A 45 7.59 7.47 14.22
C ASP A 45 6.77 6.94 13.04
N ASP A 46 7.20 7.19 11.79
CA ASP A 46 6.48 6.69 10.62
C ASP A 46 6.64 5.17 10.47
N GLN A 47 7.81 4.62 10.84
CA GLN A 47 8.02 3.17 10.90
C GLN A 47 7.05 2.51 11.88
N ARG A 48 6.88 3.09 13.07
CA ARG A 48 5.95 2.61 14.09
C ARG A 48 4.49 2.73 13.63
N LYS A 49 4.09 3.86 13.06
CA LYS A 49 2.71 4.05 12.57
C LYS A 49 2.39 3.07 11.46
N ILE A 50 3.31 2.84 10.53
CA ILE A 50 3.17 1.86 9.46
C ILE A 50 3.12 0.44 10.02
N SER A 51 3.99 0.11 10.98
CA SER A 51 4.00 -1.24 11.56
C SER A 51 2.69 -1.52 12.29
N GLU A 52 2.18 -0.59 13.09
CA GLU A 52 0.88 -0.68 13.77
C GLU A 52 -0.26 -0.94 12.76
N ARG A 53 -0.31 -0.20 11.64
CA ARG A 53 -1.33 -0.43 10.61
C ARG A 53 -1.19 -1.79 9.94
N LEU A 54 0.04 -2.24 9.65
CA LEU A 54 0.27 -3.55 9.05
C LEU A 54 -0.14 -4.69 10.00
N VAL A 55 0.14 -4.55 11.31
CA VAL A 55 -0.30 -5.50 12.33
C VAL A 55 -1.83 -5.59 12.36
N GLU A 56 -2.52 -4.44 12.41
CA GLU A 56 -4.00 -4.38 12.38
C GLU A 56 -4.55 -5.10 11.14
N MET A 57 -4.04 -4.76 9.94
CA MET A 57 -4.48 -5.39 8.69
C MET A 57 -4.25 -6.90 8.69
N GLY A 58 -3.09 -7.36 9.16
CA GLY A 58 -2.76 -8.79 9.22
C GLY A 58 -3.63 -9.55 10.21
N GLN A 59 -3.91 -8.98 11.37
CA GLN A 59 -4.81 -9.58 12.36
C GLN A 59 -6.24 -9.67 11.85
N ASP A 60 -6.75 -8.60 11.25
CA ASP A 60 -8.11 -8.58 10.73
C ASP A 60 -8.27 -9.52 9.54
N ALA A 61 -7.27 -9.59 8.65
CA ALA A 61 -7.22 -10.57 7.58
C ALA A 61 -7.20 -12.03 8.10
N GLY A 62 -6.51 -12.27 9.22
CA GLY A 62 -6.51 -13.58 9.89
C GLY A 62 -7.86 -13.95 10.52
N ARG A 63 -8.62 -12.94 10.96
CA ARG A 63 -9.96 -13.09 11.57
C ARG A 63 -11.09 -13.24 10.55
N LEU A 64 -10.84 -12.97 9.26
CA LEU A 64 -11.82 -13.19 8.20
C LEU A 64 -12.20 -14.68 8.11
N SER A 65 -13.47 -14.93 7.79
CA SER A 65 -13.95 -16.28 7.53
C SER A 65 -13.16 -16.96 6.39
N SER A 66 -12.93 -18.27 6.54
CA SER A 66 -12.24 -19.07 5.51
C SER A 66 -13.00 -19.05 4.18
N ALA A 67 -14.34 -19.06 4.23
CA ALA A 67 -15.21 -18.97 3.06
C ALA A 67 -14.97 -17.69 2.25
N LEU A 68 -14.81 -16.54 2.92
CA LEU A 68 -14.52 -15.27 2.27
C LEU A 68 -13.13 -15.26 1.63
N ARG A 69 -12.11 -15.76 2.35
CA ARG A 69 -10.73 -15.85 1.83
C ARG A 69 -10.62 -16.78 0.63
N GLN A 70 -11.31 -17.92 0.65
CA GLN A 70 -11.34 -18.87 -0.47
C GLN A 70 -12.06 -18.33 -1.71
N ARG A 71 -13.08 -17.47 -1.52
CA ARG A 71 -13.81 -16.83 -2.62
C ARG A 71 -13.15 -15.58 -3.18
N THR A 72 -12.15 -15.05 -2.47
CA THR A 72 -11.36 -13.91 -2.92
C THR A 72 -9.87 -14.27 -3.06
N PRO A 73 -9.52 -15.30 -3.84
CA PRO A 73 -8.13 -15.77 -3.98
C PRO A 73 -7.22 -14.74 -4.66
N GLN A 74 -7.78 -13.75 -5.36
CA GLN A 74 -7.05 -12.65 -5.96
C GLN A 74 -6.43 -11.71 -4.91
N ILE A 75 -6.99 -11.66 -3.71
CA ILE A 75 -6.43 -10.86 -2.62
C ILE A 75 -5.34 -11.69 -1.94
N PRO A 76 -4.11 -11.15 -1.79
CA PRO A 76 -2.99 -11.88 -1.20
C PRO A 76 -3.10 -11.95 0.33
N TRP A 77 -4.15 -12.60 0.85
CA TRP A 77 -4.45 -12.69 2.28
C TRP A 77 -3.30 -13.25 3.10
N ALA A 78 -2.65 -14.31 2.62
CA ALA A 78 -1.52 -14.93 3.30
C ALA A 78 -0.34 -13.97 3.44
N ALA A 79 0.00 -13.25 2.35
CA ALA A 79 1.06 -12.26 2.37
C ALA A 79 0.74 -11.08 3.30
N LEU A 80 -0.54 -10.70 3.41
CA LEU A 80 -0.95 -9.64 4.33
C LEU A 80 -0.85 -10.06 5.79
N ILE A 81 -1.29 -11.28 6.12
CA ILE A 81 -1.16 -11.86 7.47
C ILE A 81 0.31 -11.98 7.86
N GLU A 82 1.16 -12.47 6.95
CA GLU A 82 2.61 -12.59 7.18
C GLU A 82 3.26 -11.21 7.38
N ALA A 83 2.91 -10.22 6.55
CA ALA A 83 3.42 -8.86 6.68
C ALA A 83 3.03 -8.23 8.03
N GLY A 84 1.80 -8.44 8.49
CA GLY A 84 1.36 -7.97 9.80
C GLY A 84 2.07 -8.67 10.96
N ALA A 85 2.28 -9.97 10.87
CA ALA A 85 3.04 -10.72 11.89
C ALA A 85 4.49 -10.23 11.99
N LYS A 86 5.16 -10.02 10.85
CA LYS A 86 6.53 -9.46 10.80
C LYS A 86 6.59 -8.03 11.34
N ALA A 87 5.60 -7.20 11.02
CA ALA A 87 5.52 -5.82 11.47
C ALA A 87 5.36 -5.69 13.00
N GLY A 88 4.73 -6.66 13.65
CA GLY A 88 4.55 -6.70 15.11
C GLY A 88 5.69 -7.37 15.88
N GLY A 89 6.70 -7.90 15.18
CA GLY A 89 7.83 -8.58 15.79
C GLY A 89 8.85 -7.61 16.40
N PRO A 90 9.69 -8.08 17.35
CA PRO A 90 10.76 -7.28 17.95
C PRO A 90 11.86 -6.87 16.95
N GLU A 91 11.95 -7.56 15.81
CA GLU A 91 12.91 -7.31 14.72
C GLU A 91 12.24 -6.77 13.44
N ALA A 92 11.17 -5.99 13.56
CA ALA A 92 10.49 -5.43 12.39
C ALA A 92 11.46 -4.58 11.53
N ASP A 93 11.92 -5.11 10.39
CA ASP A 93 12.85 -4.42 9.50
C ASP A 93 12.11 -3.28 8.75
N PRO A 94 12.55 -2.02 8.90
CA PRO A 94 11.99 -0.90 8.15
C PRO A 94 11.93 -1.14 6.62
N LYS A 95 12.91 -1.83 6.04
CA LYS A 95 12.90 -2.16 4.61
C LYS A 95 11.76 -3.11 4.24
N GLU A 96 11.43 -4.06 5.12
CA GLU A 96 10.30 -4.97 4.93
C GLU A 96 8.97 -4.23 5.08
N LEU A 97 8.83 -3.38 6.11
CA LEU A 97 7.66 -2.51 6.30
C LEU A 97 7.39 -1.67 5.05
N TRP A 98 8.43 -1.04 4.51
CA TRP A 98 8.35 -0.26 3.28
C TRP A 98 7.90 -1.11 2.08
N THR A 99 8.43 -2.32 1.97
CA THR A 99 8.08 -3.25 0.88
C THR A 99 6.63 -3.69 0.99
N ALA A 100 6.15 -4.01 2.19
CA ALA A 100 4.77 -4.37 2.45
C ALA A 100 3.81 -3.24 2.08
N VAL A 101 4.08 -2.00 2.52
CA VAL A 101 3.23 -0.84 2.20
C VAL A 101 3.26 -0.46 0.72
N LYS A 102 4.37 -0.68 0.00
CA LYS A 102 4.46 -0.32 -1.42
C LYS A 102 4.05 -1.44 -2.39
N ARG A 103 4.01 -2.70 -1.96
CA ARG A 103 3.69 -3.84 -2.83
C ARG A 103 2.43 -4.60 -2.41
N VAL A 104 2.28 -4.88 -1.12
CA VAL A 104 1.18 -5.72 -0.61
C VAL A 104 -0.06 -4.87 -0.40
N VAL A 105 0.06 -3.77 0.35
CA VAL A 105 -1.07 -2.88 0.68
C VAL A 105 -1.80 -2.36 -0.56
N PRO A 106 -1.14 -1.83 -1.63
CA PRO A 106 -1.85 -1.30 -2.78
C PRO A 106 -2.59 -2.38 -3.59
N ARG A 107 -2.06 -3.60 -3.62
CA ARG A 107 -2.75 -4.74 -4.26
C ARG A 107 -4.00 -5.11 -3.48
N VAL A 108 -3.90 -5.21 -2.16
CA VAL A 108 -5.05 -5.49 -1.29
C VAL A 108 -6.13 -4.42 -1.46
N THR A 109 -5.77 -3.13 -1.44
CA THR A 109 -6.74 -2.05 -1.61
C THR A 109 -7.40 -2.06 -2.99
N ALA A 110 -6.62 -2.31 -4.06
CA ALA A 110 -7.15 -2.34 -5.42
C ALA A 110 -8.16 -3.47 -5.64
N GLU A 111 -7.90 -4.65 -5.08
CA GLU A 111 -8.79 -5.80 -5.18
C GLU A 111 -10.01 -5.68 -4.26
N LEU A 112 -9.87 -5.01 -3.11
CA LEU A 112 -10.98 -4.77 -2.16
C LEU A 112 -11.93 -3.65 -2.60
N ALA A 113 -11.43 -2.65 -3.33
CA ALA A 113 -12.23 -1.51 -3.80
C ALA A 113 -13.51 -1.91 -4.57
N PRO A 114 -13.46 -2.80 -5.59
CA PRO A 114 -14.67 -3.21 -6.32
C PRO A 114 -15.63 -4.06 -5.47
N LEU A 115 -15.12 -4.69 -4.41
CA LEU A 115 -15.87 -5.63 -3.59
C LEU A 115 -16.69 -4.95 -2.48
N LEU A 116 -16.29 -3.75 -2.06
CA LEU A 116 -16.97 -2.96 -1.02
C LEU A 116 -17.99 -1.95 -1.58
N GLY A 117 -18.02 -1.74 -2.90
CA GLY A 117 -18.89 -0.75 -3.56
C GLY A 117 -18.67 0.69 -3.06
N GLU A 118 -19.70 1.56 -3.18
CA GLU A 118 -19.64 2.96 -2.73
C GLU A 118 -19.24 3.15 -1.26
N SER A 119 -19.47 2.16 -0.40
CA SER A 119 -19.16 2.20 1.02
C SER A 119 -17.66 2.41 1.33
N ALA A 120 -16.76 2.08 0.39
CA ALA A 120 -15.32 2.32 0.51
C ALA A 120 -14.87 3.69 -0.03
N SER A 121 -15.76 4.45 -0.67
CA SER A 121 -15.41 5.70 -1.36
C SER A 121 -15.21 6.91 -0.44
N VAL A 122 -15.48 6.78 0.86
CA VAL A 122 -15.49 7.93 1.79
C VAL A 122 -14.07 8.43 2.10
N PHE A 123 -13.01 7.68 1.80
CA PHE A 123 -11.63 8.09 2.08
C PHE A 123 -10.64 7.69 0.99
N THR A 124 -10.90 8.05 -0.27
CA THR A 124 -9.88 7.98 -1.34
C THR A 124 -8.80 9.03 -1.07
N TRP A 125 -7.86 8.71 -0.20
CA TRP A 125 -6.67 9.52 0.00
C TRP A 125 -5.83 9.46 -1.28
N THR A 126 -5.87 10.54 -2.05
CA THR A 126 -5.08 10.69 -3.27
C THR A 126 -3.69 11.18 -2.86
N PRO A 127 -2.63 10.39 -3.02
CA PRO A 127 -1.30 10.86 -2.68
C PRO A 127 -0.96 12.09 -3.54
N PRO A 128 -0.30 13.12 -2.99
CA PRO A 128 0.12 14.26 -3.77
C PRO A 128 0.99 13.79 -4.95
N PRO A 129 0.82 14.36 -6.15
CA PRO A 129 1.59 13.96 -7.32
C PRO A 129 3.08 14.10 -7.02
N LYS A 130 3.83 13.00 -7.19
CA LYS A 130 5.29 13.00 -7.04
C LYS A 130 5.87 14.11 -7.90
N GLN A 131 6.50 15.11 -7.30
CA GLN A 131 7.19 16.16 -8.03
C GLN A 131 8.23 15.49 -8.94
N LYS A 132 8.04 15.61 -10.26
CA LYS A 132 9.04 15.17 -11.24
C LYS A 132 10.32 15.94 -10.91
N ARG A 133 11.34 15.23 -10.42
CA ARG A 133 12.70 15.76 -10.34
C ARG A 133 13.08 16.23 -11.74
N THR A 134 13.02 17.54 -11.98
CA THR A 134 13.54 18.13 -13.20
C THR A 134 15.04 17.91 -13.18
N SER A 135 15.52 17.04 -14.05
CA SER A 135 16.93 16.88 -14.34
C SER A 135 17.45 18.23 -14.83
N LYS A 136 18.15 18.96 -13.96
CA LYS A 136 18.92 20.15 -14.35
C LYS A 136 19.96 19.68 -15.38
N ALA A 137 19.70 19.95 -16.66
CA ALA A 137 20.67 19.75 -17.72
C ALA A 137 21.88 20.66 -17.46
N ASN A 138 23.04 20.04 -17.32
CA ASN A 138 24.32 20.71 -17.10
C ASN A 138 24.75 21.43 -18.39
N PRO A 139 24.93 22.77 -18.43
CA PRO A 139 25.33 23.46 -19.65
C PRO A 139 26.86 23.45 -19.78
N ALA A 140 27.44 22.32 -20.14
CA ALA A 140 28.88 22.21 -20.37
C ALA A 140 29.18 21.34 -21.59
N SER A 141 28.72 21.78 -22.77
CA SER A 141 29.16 21.21 -24.06
C SER A 141 28.84 22.17 -25.20
N LYS A 142 29.52 23.32 -25.25
CA LYS A 142 29.63 24.16 -26.46
C LYS A 142 30.94 24.93 -26.43
N ARG A 143 32.06 24.21 -26.54
CA ARG A 143 33.34 24.81 -26.92
C ARG A 143 34.26 23.78 -27.54
N ALA A 144 33.91 23.33 -28.74
CA ALA A 144 34.89 22.75 -29.64
C ALA A 144 34.39 22.87 -31.09
N ARG A 145 35.26 23.41 -31.95
CA ARG A 145 35.27 23.33 -33.42
C ARG A 145 34.41 24.33 -34.18
N SER A 146 35.03 25.45 -34.53
CA SER A 146 35.14 25.89 -35.93
C SER A 146 36.46 26.63 -36.11
N ARG A 147 37.49 25.85 -36.46
CA ARG A 147 38.59 26.28 -37.31
C ARG A 147 38.04 26.44 -38.74
N GLU A 148 38.79 27.13 -39.59
CA GLU A 148 38.60 27.32 -41.05
C GLU A 148 37.73 28.51 -41.50
N ARG A 149 38.38 29.63 -41.84
CA ARG A 149 38.67 30.03 -43.25
C ARG A 149 39.18 31.48 -43.32
N ARG A 150 40.45 31.64 -43.66
CA ARG A 150 41.02 32.80 -44.34
C ARG A 150 41.98 32.30 -45.40
#